data_AF-A0A7L4GKJ3-F1
#
_entry.id   AF-A0A7L4GKJ3-F1
#
_cell.length_a   1.000
_cell.length_b   1.000
_cell.length_c   1.000
_cell.angle_alpha   90.00
_cell.angle_beta   90.00
_cell.angle_gamma   90.00
#
_symmetry.space_group_name_H-M   'P 1'
#
loop_
_entity.id
_entity.type
_entity.pdbx_description
1 polymer ?
#
loop_
_entity_poly.entity_id
_entity_poly.type
_entity_poly.pdbx_seq_one_letter_code
_entity_poly.pdbx_strand_id
1 'polypeptide(L)'
;QVDEEYENPHSVDRIPVGKLPHLWGQSLYILSCLLAEGFLAAGEIDPLNRRFSTGFKPDVVVQVTVLAESNQIKNLLQDHGINVQSIADILPLRVQPARILSNLYTMLGRYLNMEAS
;
A
#
# COMPACT_ATOMS: atom_id res chain seq x y z
N GLN A 1 -23.06 -16.41 31.19
CA GLN A 1 -22.30 -17.00 30.06
C GLN A 1 -21.26 -16.05 29.51
N VAL A 2 -21.56 -15.08 28.65
CA VAL A 2 -20.49 -14.23 28.03
C VAL A 2 -19.72 -13.43 29.09
N ASP A 3 -20.41 -12.79 30.03
CA ASP A 3 -19.78 -11.99 31.09
C ASP A 3 -18.97 -12.84 32.09
N GLU A 4 -19.39 -14.09 32.36
CA GLU A 4 -18.64 -15.02 33.22
C GLU A 4 -17.35 -15.55 32.57
N GLU A 5 -17.36 -15.81 31.26
CA GLU A 5 -16.16 -16.20 30.52
C GLU A 5 -15.15 -15.05 30.43
N TYR A 6 -15.62 -13.79 30.40
CA TYR A 6 -14.75 -12.61 30.45
C TYR A 6 -14.00 -12.48 31.78
N GLU A 7 -14.68 -12.74 32.91
CA GLU A 7 -14.09 -12.64 34.25
C GLU A 7 -13.25 -13.87 34.63
N ASN A 8 -13.70 -15.07 34.23
CA ASN A 8 -13.00 -16.33 34.51
C ASN A 8 -12.98 -17.21 33.24
N PRO A 9 -11.88 -17.17 32.46
CA PRO A 9 -11.75 -17.95 31.22
C PRO A 9 -11.98 -19.45 31.47
N HIS A 10 -12.72 -20.10 30.57
CA HIS A 10 -13.11 -21.52 30.65
C HIS A 10 -14.16 -21.86 31.73
N SER A 11 -14.84 -20.87 32.31
CA SER A 11 -15.91 -21.12 33.28
C SER A 11 -17.22 -21.60 32.65
N VAL A 12 -17.36 -21.44 31.33
CA VAL A 12 -18.60 -21.75 30.60
C VAL A 12 -18.46 -23.00 29.75
N ASP A 13 -19.40 -23.93 29.93
CA ASP A 13 -19.54 -25.09 29.06
C ASP A 13 -19.98 -24.66 27.65
N ARG A 14 -19.15 -24.99 26.65
CA ARG A 14 -19.38 -24.63 25.24
C ARG A 14 -20.30 -25.66 24.59
N ILE A 15 -21.56 -25.30 24.46
CA ILE A 15 -22.56 -26.11 23.76
C ILE A 15 -22.60 -25.68 22.28
N PRO A 16 -22.40 -26.58 21.31
CA PRO A 16 -22.53 -26.24 19.89
C PRO A 16 -23.97 -25.83 19.56
N VAL A 17 -24.18 -24.58 19.13
CA VAL A 17 -25.48 -24.07 18.71
C VAL A 17 -25.41 -23.65 17.23
N GLY A 18 -26.38 -24.07 16.43
CA GLY A 18 -26.48 -23.69 15.01
C GLY A 18 -26.64 -24.87 14.04
N LYS A 19 -26.84 -24.56 12.75
CA LYS A 19 -26.95 -25.59 11.71
C LYS A 19 -25.56 -26.12 11.34
N LEU A 20 -25.42 -27.45 11.36
CA LEU A 20 -24.25 -28.17 10.86
C LEU A 20 -24.46 -28.56 9.39
N PRO A 21 -23.44 -28.41 8.52
CA PRO A 21 -22.12 -27.82 8.78
C PRO A 21 -22.17 -26.28 8.83
N HIS A 22 -21.40 -25.68 9.75
CA HIS A 22 -21.24 -24.22 9.79
C HIS A 22 -20.23 -23.79 8.71
N LEU A 23 -20.74 -23.55 7.50
CA LEU A 23 -19.93 -23.27 6.30
C LEU A 23 -18.91 -22.15 6.52
N TRP A 24 -19.28 -21.06 7.20
CA TRP A 24 -18.34 -19.97 7.50
C TRP A 24 -17.13 -20.43 8.32
N GLY A 25 -17.35 -21.21 9.38
CA GLY A 25 -16.26 -21.75 10.20
C GLY A 25 -15.38 -22.71 9.41
N GLN A 26 -15.99 -23.56 8.57
CA GLN A 26 -15.24 -24.51 7.74
C GLN A 26 -14.44 -23.81 6.64
N SER A 27 -15.01 -22.81 5.97
CA SER A 27 -14.30 -22.00 4.97
C SER A 27 -13.14 -21.23 5.59
N LEU A 28 -13.31 -20.65 6.79
CA LEU A 28 -12.24 -19.93 7.47
C LEU A 28 -11.11 -20.86 7.94
N TYR A 29 -11.45 -22.07 8.36
CA TYR A 29 -10.47 -23.10 8.70
C TYR A 29 -9.59 -23.46 7.48
N ILE A 30 -10.22 -23.75 6.34
CA ILE A 30 -9.49 -24.06 5.10
C ILE A 30 -8.59 -22.89 4.68
N LEU A 31 -9.11 -21.65 4.69
CA LEU A 31 -8.31 -20.45 4.38
C LEU A 31 -7.10 -20.30 5.32
N SER A 32 -7.27 -20.58 6.61
CA SER A 32 -6.19 -20.52 7.59
C SER A 32 -5.12 -21.57 7.33
N CYS A 33 -5.50 -22.79 6.94
CA CYS A 33 -4.55 -23.83 6.54
C CYS A 33 -3.74 -23.41 5.31
N LEU A 34 -4.41 -22.88 4.27
CA LEU A 34 -3.72 -22.42 3.06
C LEU A 34 -2.72 -21.29 3.32
N LEU A 35 -3.07 -20.36 4.23
CA LEU A 35 -2.17 -19.30 4.69
C LEU A 35 -0.97 -19.87 5.47
N ALA A 36 -1.21 -20.79 6.41
CA ALA A 36 -0.17 -21.37 7.26
C ALA A 36 0.83 -22.23 6.47
N GLU A 37 0.34 -22.97 5.47
CA GLU A 37 1.16 -23.81 4.60
C GLU A 37 1.84 -23.01 3.45
N GLY A 38 1.51 -21.73 3.30
CA GLY A 38 2.11 -20.86 2.28
C GLY A 38 1.55 -21.07 0.87
N PHE A 39 0.45 -21.80 0.73
CA PHE A 39 -0.28 -21.95 -0.54
C PHE A 39 -1.07 -20.69 -0.93
N LEU A 40 -1.28 -19.79 0.03
CA LEU A 40 -1.97 -18.51 -0.16
C LEU A 40 -1.17 -17.42 0.54
N ALA A 41 -0.87 -16.33 -0.17
CA ALA A 41 -0.26 -15.15 0.41
C ALA A 41 -1.34 -14.20 0.97
N ALA A 42 -1.03 -13.50 2.06
CA ALA A 42 -1.95 -12.52 2.65
C ALA A 42 -2.39 -11.42 1.65
N GLY A 43 -1.54 -11.09 0.68
CA GLY A 43 -1.86 -10.13 -0.39
C GLY A 43 -2.89 -10.63 -1.42
N GLU A 44 -3.06 -11.94 -1.56
CA GLU A 44 -4.07 -12.52 -2.45
C GLU A 44 -5.48 -12.45 -1.83
N ILE A 45 -5.58 -12.52 -0.50
CA ILE A 45 -6.82 -12.32 0.25
C ILE A 45 -7.15 -10.83 0.39
N ASP A 46 -6.13 -10.02 0.63
CA ASP A 46 -6.24 -8.58 0.83
C ASP A 46 -5.42 -7.85 -0.24
N PRO A 47 -5.94 -7.76 -1.49
CA PRO A 47 -5.24 -7.15 -2.63
C PRO A 47 -5.02 -5.65 -2.44
N LEU A 48 -5.78 -5.02 -1.55
CA LEU A 48 -5.66 -3.61 -1.23
C LEU A 48 -4.75 -3.34 -0.03
N ASN A 49 -4.17 -4.38 0.56
CA ASN A 49 -3.29 -4.29 1.72
C ASN A 49 -3.90 -3.48 2.88
N ARG A 50 -5.23 -3.56 3.06
CA ARG A 50 -5.96 -2.84 4.12
C ARG A 50 -5.52 -3.28 5.51
N ARG A 51 -4.96 -4.47 5.68
CA ARG A 51 -4.36 -4.94 6.94
C ARG A 51 -3.24 -4.02 7.47
N PHE A 52 -2.62 -3.23 6.58
CA PHE A 52 -1.60 -2.24 6.94
C PHE A 52 -2.16 -0.81 7.03
N SER A 53 -3.45 -0.61 6.75
CA SER A 53 -4.09 0.70 6.75
C SER A 53 -4.75 0.97 8.09
N THR A 54 -3.97 1.30 9.11
CA THR A 54 -4.51 1.76 10.41
C THR A 54 -4.86 3.25 10.44
N GLY A 55 -4.63 3.98 9.34
CA GLY A 55 -4.90 5.42 9.23
C GLY A 55 -5.70 5.80 7.97
N PHE A 56 -6.32 6.99 8.01
CA PHE A 56 -6.99 7.61 6.88
C PHE A 56 -6.03 7.74 5.69
N LYS A 57 -6.40 7.15 4.55
CA LYS A 57 -5.64 7.31 3.31
C LYS A 57 -6.16 8.57 2.63
N PRO A 58 -5.34 9.61 2.41
CA PRO A 58 -5.79 10.78 1.66
C PRO A 58 -6.21 10.35 0.25
N ASP A 59 -7.20 11.04 -0.30
CA ASP A 59 -7.64 10.80 -1.67
C ASP A 59 -6.45 10.88 -2.61
N VAL A 60 -6.25 9.81 -3.38
CA VAL A 60 -5.17 9.74 -4.36
C VAL A 60 -5.53 10.66 -5.52
N VAL A 61 -4.95 11.85 -5.54
CA VAL A 61 -5.07 12.80 -6.65
C VAL A 61 -3.84 12.71 -7.55
N VAL A 62 -4.07 12.56 -8.86
CA VAL A 62 -3.00 12.66 -9.85
C VAL A 62 -2.80 14.12 -10.21
N GLN A 63 -1.61 14.65 -9.94
CA GLN A 63 -1.22 15.99 -10.36
C GLN A 63 -0.37 15.90 -11.62
N VAL A 64 -0.70 16.73 -12.61
CA VAL A 64 0.04 16.83 -13.87
C VAL A 64 0.60 18.24 -13.98
N THR A 65 1.89 18.36 -14.30
CA THR A 65 2.55 19.64 -14.56
C THR A 65 3.36 19.56 -15.84
N VAL A 66 3.47 20.69 -16.55
CA VAL A 66 4.26 20.80 -17.78
C VAL A 66 5.46 21.69 -17.48
N LEU A 67 6.65 21.21 -17.80
CA LEU A 67 7.89 21.94 -17.64
C LEU A 67 8.43 22.39 -18.99
N ALA A 68 8.88 23.63 -19.07
CA ALA A 68 9.58 24.15 -20.23
C ALA A 68 11.01 23.64 -20.27
N GLU A 69 11.43 23.12 -21.43
CA GLU A 69 12.80 22.68 -21.66
C GLU A 69 13.79 23.86 -21.69
N SER A 70 13.35 25.01 -22.19
CA SER A 70 14.17 26.21 -22.34
C SER A 70 13.41 27.48 -21.94
N ASN A 71 14.16 28.55 -21.65
CA ASN A 71 13.58 29.88 -21.39
C ASN A 71 12.82 30.43 -22.61
N GLN A 72 13.21 30.04 -23.83
CA GLN A 72 12.50 30.44 -25.04
C GLN A 72 11.09 29.84 -25.08
N ILE A 73 10.95 28.54 -24.79
CA ILE A 73 9.65 27.86 -24.73
C ILE A 73 8.81 28.40 -23.56
N LYS A 74 9.45 28.67 -22.41
CA LYS A 74 8.79 29.27 -21.25
C LYS A 74 8.15 30.62 -21.61
N ASN A 75 8.91 31.51 -22.24
CA ASN A 75 8.40 32.82 -22.66
C ASN A 75 7.30 32.69 -23.71
N LEU A 76 7.47 31.82 -24.71
CA LEU A 76 6.47 31.56 -25.73
C LEU A 76 5.13 31.11 -25.11
N LEU A 77 5.17 30.18 -24.16
CA LEU A 77 3.98 29.68 -23.49
C LEU A 77 3.35 30.76 -22.58
N GLN A 78 4.18 31.57 -21.93
CA GLN A 78 3.72 32.68 -21.11
C GLN A 78 3.01 33.77 -21.92
N ASP A 79 3.49 34.06 -23.13
CA ASP A 79 2.82 34.99 -24.07
C ASP A 79 1.42 34.50 -24.46
N HIS A 80 1.19 33.19 -24.41
CA HIS A 80 -0.12 32.55 -24.63
C HIS A 80 -0.92 32.35 -23.32
N GLY A 81 -0.48 32.92 -22.21
CA GLY A 81 -1.15 32.81 -20.90
C GLY A 81 -0.94 31.48 -20.17
N ILE A 82 -0.03 30.63 -20.64
CA ILE A 82 0.28 29.34 -20.02
C ILE A 82 1.51 29.52 -19.12
N ASN A 83 1.30 29.49 -17.80
CA ASN A 83 2.39 29.61 -16.84
C ASN A 83 3.11 28.26 -16.66
N VAL A 84 4.40 28.21 -16.99
CA VAL A 84 5.24 27.00 -16.86
C VAL A 84 6.56 27.32 -16.17
N GLN A 85 7.08 26.32 -15.45
CA GLN A 85 8.42 26.37 -14.86
C GLN A 85 9.42 25.65 -15.76
N SER A 86 10.67 26.07 -15.73
CA SER A 86 11.78 25.34 -16.36
C SER A 86 12.42 24.37 -15.37
N ILE A 87 13.27 23.47 -15.88
CA ILE A 87 14.05 22.54 -15.05
C ILE A 87 14.96 23.30 -14.05
N ALA A 88 15.45 24.48 -14.43
CA ALA A 88 16.30 25.30 -13.55
C ALA A 88 15.50 25.94 -12.41
N ASP A 89 14.22 26.27 -12.64
CA ASP A 89 13.37 26.96 -11.66
C ASP A 89 12.96 26.06 -10.48
N ILE A 90 13.01 24.74 -10.66
CA ILE A 90 12.53 23.76 -9.67
C ILE A 90 13.65 23.17 -8.81
N LEU A 91 14.89 23.66 -8.92
CA LEU A 91 15.97 23.22 -8.06
C LEU A 91 15.59 23.41 -6.57
N PRO A 92 15.86 22.42 -5.69
CA PRO A 92 16.77 21.28 -5.88
C PRO A 92 16.14 20.02 -6.52
N LEU A 93 14.86 20.04 -6.90
CA LEU A 93 14.19 18.88 -7.51
C LEU A 93 14.80 18.56 -8.89
N ARG A 94 15.01 17.26 -9.14
CA ARG A 94 15.54 16.76 -10.41
C ARG A 94 14.49 15.93 -11.11
N VAL A 95 14.16 16.32 -12.34
CA VAL A 95 13.31 15.52 -13.23
C VAL A 95 14.18 14.46 -13.89
N GLN A 96 13.75 13.21 -13.82
CA GLN A 96 14.47 12.07 -14.37
C GLN A 96 13.51 11.22 -15.23
N PRO A 97 13.98 10.65 -16.35
CA PRO A 97 13.18 9.72 -17.14
C PRO A 97 12.69 8.54 -16.29
N ALA A 98 11.47 8.08 -16.54
CA ALA A 98 10.86 6.96 -15.82
C ALA A 98 11.72 5.68 -15.84
N ARG A 99 12.51 5.46 -16.90
CA ARG A 99 13.43 4.31 -17.01
C ARG A 99 14.49 4.27 -15.90
N ILE A 100 14.87 5.42 -15.33
CA ILE A 100 15.82 5.48 -14.22
C ILE A 100 15.22 4.84 -12.96
N LEU A 101 13.90 4.88 -12.80
CA LEU A 101 13.22 4.27 -11.66
C LEU A 101 13.43 2.75 -11.62
N SER A 102 13.40 2.05 -12.77
CA SER A 102 13.71 0.62 -12.85
C SER A 102 15.13 0.30 -12.38
N ASN A 103 16.10 1.16 -12.73
CA ASN A 103 17.48 1.01 -12.27
C ASN A 103 17.58 1.21 -10.76
N LEU A 104 16.88 2.21 -10.22
CA LEU A 104 16.82 2.45 -8.77
C LEU A 104 16.18 1.26 -8.05
N TYR A 105 15.08 0.71 -8.54
CA TYR A 105 14.45 -0.49 -7.96
C TYR A 105 15.37 -1.70 -7.96
N THR A 106 16.22 -1.86 -8.99
CA THR A 106 17.22 -2.94 -9.03
C THR A 106 18.29 -2.79 -7.93
N MET A 107 18.57 -1.55 -7.51
CA MET A 107 19.48 -1.26 -6.40
C MET A 107 18.79 -1.35 -5.03
N LEU A 108 17.52 -0.97 -4.94
CA LEU A 108 16.69 -1.06 -3.74
C LEU A 108 16.44 -2.54 -3.39
N GLY A 109 17.27 -3.07 -2.49
CA GLY A 109 17.28 -4.47 -2.07
C GLY A 109 18.68 -5.06 -2.01
N ARG A 110 19.66 -4.49 -2.73
CA ARG A 110 21.08 -4.87 -2.61
C ARG A 110 21.71 -4.34 -1.33
N TYR A 111 21.15 -3.29 -0.73
CA TYR A 111 21.63 -2.65 0.49
C TYR A 111 20.83 -3.04 1.76
N LEU A 112 20.07 -4.14 1.75
CA LEU A 112 19.37 -4.65 2.96
C LEU A 112 20.33 -5.19 4.05
N ASN A 113 21.64 -5.17 3.81
CA ASN A 113 22.69 -5.43 4.81
C ASN A 113 23.35 -4.15 5.36
N MET A 114 22.79 -2.96 5.12
CA MET A 114 23.21 -1.78 5.88
C MET A 114 22.52 -1.85 7.25
N GLU A 115 23.20 -2.49 8.21
CA GLU A 115 22.85 -2.37 9.62
C GLU A 115 22.71 -0.89 9.97
N ALA A 116 21.57 -0.54 10.56
CA ALA A 116 21.38 0.76 11.18
C ALA A 116 22.37 0.87 12.35
N SER A 117 23.50 1.55 12.11
CA SER A 117 24.42 1.98 13.16
C SER A 117 23.96 3.25 13.84
#